data_AF-A0A8J4EYS4-F1
#
_entry.id   AF-A0A8J4EYS4-F1
#
_cell.length_a   1.000
_cell.length_b   1.000
_cell.length_c   1.000
_cell.angle_alpha   90.00
_cell.angle_beta   90.00
_cell.angle_gamma   90.00
#
_symmetry.space_group_name_H-M   'P 1'
#
loop_
_entity.id
_entity.type
_entity.pdbx_description
1 polymer ?
#
loop_
_entity_poly.entity_id
_entity_poly.type
_entity_poly.pdbx_seq_one_letter_code
_entity_poly.pdbx_strand_id
1 'polypeptide(L)'
;MEFVQSLLVILAAFCLPSSYILGNVVSVREQSLRAGLGYVGAARRLRKFVTDLLAGRRSLRIGVVGGSISYDMFASRRGVTDWFSIFVNWLASVTKAEVKSLNGCRPATPSLYMVFCMEHSVDPEVDLVVIEYSLNDGFDDSIKKNRIVMDKEQLVRRLMKLQNQPAVVFLQVPHVWPKYVHPFHHTS
;
A
#
# COMPACT_ATOMS: atom_id res chain seq x y z
N MET A 1 16.10 -14.24 2.79
CA MET A 1 14.70 -14.34 3.24
C MET A 1 14.33 -13.18 4.14
N GLU A 2 15.20 -12.83 5.09
CA GLU A 2 15.01 -11.76 6.09
C GLU A 2 14.64 -10.40 5.48
N PHE A 3 15.32 -9.93 4.43
CA PHE A 3 15.07 -8.59 3.89
C PHE A 3 13.66 -8.38 3.30
N VAL A 4 13.02 -9.43 2.78
CA VAL A 4 11.62 -9.35 2.29
C VAL A 4 10.64 -9.23 3.44
N GLN A 5 10.87 -9.99 4.52
CA GLN A 5 10.08 -9.88 5.72
C GLN A 5 10.28 -8.51 6.37
N SER A 6 11.52 -8.01 6.43
CA SER A 6 11.83 -6.66 6.92
C SER A 6 11.12 -5.58 6.10
N LEU A 7 11.11 -5.67 4.77
CA LEU A 7 10.42 -4.70 3.91
C LEU A 7 8.90 -4.70 4.18
N LEU A 8 8.27 -5.87 4.30
CA LEU A 8 6.84 -5.98 4.57
C LEU A 8 6.48 -5.51 5.98
N VAL A 9 7.32 -5.84 6.95
CA VAL A 9 7.24 -5.39 8.34
C VAL A 9 7.32 -3.86 8.43
N ILE A 10 8.25 -3.26 7.68
CA ILE A 10 8.46 -1.81 7.69
C ILE A 10 7.33 -1.09 6.95
N LEU A 11 6.81 -1.64 5.86
CA LEU A 11 5.63 -1.12 5.18
C LEU A 11 4.41 -1.10 6.13
N ALA A 12 4.23 -2.12 6.97
CA ALA A 12 3.18 -2.14 7.99
C ALA A 12 3.37 -1.07 9.08
N ALA A 13 4.62 -0.76 9.44
CA ALA A 13 4.93 0.26 10.46
C ALA A 13 4.59 1.69 10.00
N PHE A 14 4.69 1.98 8.69
CA PHE A 14 4.43 3.32 8.16
C PHE A 14 2.94 3.69 8.09
N CYS A 15 2.03 2.72 8.12
CA CYS A 15 0.58 2.99 8.12
C CYS A 15 -0.01 3.33 9.48
N LEU A 16 0.82 3.51 10.51
CA LEU A 16 0.39 3.99 11.81
C LEU A 16 0.24 5.53 11.78
N PRO A 17 -0.70 6.12 12.54
CA PRO A 17 -0.93 7.57 12.54
C PRO A 17 0.35 8.37 12.80
N SER A 18 0.54 9.47 12.05
CA SER A 18 1.75 10.33 12.05
C SER A 18 2.15 10.85 13.44
N SER A 19 1.19 10.95 14.38
CA SER A 19 1.42 11.31 15.79
C SER A 19 2.27 10.30 16.58
N TYR A 20 2.52 9.11 16.03
CA TYR A 20 3.36 8.08 16.65
C TYR A 20 4.78 7.99 16.06
N ILE A 21 5.08 8.65 14.95
CA ILE A 21 6.35 8.46 14.21
C ILE A 21 7.35 9.61 14.47
N LEU A 22 6.88 10.80 14.87
CA LEU A 22 7.71 12.01 14.93
C LEU A 22 8.10 12.52 16.33
N GLY A 23 8.13 11.67 17.36
CA GLY A 23 8.60 12.13 18.69
C GLY A 23 8.89 11.04 19.71
N ASN A 24 8.34 9.85 19.52
CA ASN A 24 8.69 8.67 20.28
C ASN A 24 9.04 7.59 19.26
N VAL A 25 10.24 7.05 19.31
CA VAL A 25 10.54 5.79 18.61
C VAL A 25 9.60 4.76 19.22
N VAL A 26 8.44 4.53 18.61
CA VAL A 26 7.61 3.39 18.97
C VAL A 26 8.44 2.19 18.56
N SER A 27 9.14 1.60 19.53
CA SER A 27 9.74 0.29 19.40
C SER A 27 8.60 -0.70 19.28
N VAL A 28 8.06 -0.83 18.07
CA VAL A 28 7.11 -1.88 17.76
C VAL A 28 7.90 -3.17 17.89
N ARG A 29 7.54 -4.02 18.86
CA ARG A 29 8.22 -5.30 19.07
C ARG A 29 8.19 -6.09 17.76
N GLU A 30 9.25 -6.82 17.47
CA GLU A 30 9.35 -7.62 16.24
C GLU A 30 8.15 -8.57 16.08
N GLN A 31 7.64 -9.11 17.19
CA GLN A 31 6.43 -9.93 17.20
C GLN A 31 5.19 -9.19 16.68
N SER A 32 4.99 -7.94 17.10
CA SER A 32 3.89 -7.09 16.64
C SER A 32 4.04 -6.72 15.17
N LEU A 33 5.27 -6.51 14.71
CA LEU A 33 5.56 -6.28 13.29
C LEU A 33 5.27 -7.52 12.44
N ARG A 34 5.69 -8.71 12.90
CA ARG A 34 5.38 -9.98 12.25
C ARG A 34 3.88 -10.26 12.21
N ALA A 35 3.13 -9.85 13.23
CA ALA A 35 1.67 -9.95 13.24
C ALA A 35 0.98 -9.06 12.19
N GLY A 36 1.67 -8.02 11.68
CA GLY A 36 1.21 -7.23 10.54
C GLY A 36 1.26 -7.95 9.19
N LEU A 37 1.91 -9.13 9.11
CA LEU A 37 1.99 -9.91 7.88
C LEU A 37 0.73 -10.77 7.71
N GLY A 38 -0.24 -10.26 6.95
CA GLY A 38 -1.47 -11.01 6.66
C GLY A 38 -1.25 -12.26 5.78
N TYR A 39 -0.52 -12.10 4.67
CA TYR A 39 -0.21 -13.21 3.75
C TYR A 39 1.05 -12.91 2.91
N VAL A 40 2.04 -13.81 2.95
CA VAL A 40 3.30 -13.64 2.20
C VAL A 40 3.22 -14.27 0.80
N GLY A 41 2.51 -15.39 0.66
CA GLY A 41 2.40 -16.15 -0.58
C GLY A 41 3.75 -16.51 -1.20
N ALA A 42 3.79 -16.65 -2.53
CA ALA A 42 5.00 -17.04 -3.25
C ALA A 42 6.08 -15.96 -3.27
N ALA A 43 5.74 -14.67 -3.19
CA ALA A 43 6.64 -13.51 -3.13
C ALA A 43 7.81 -13.46 -4.16
N ARG A 44 7.73 -14.19 -5.29
CA ARG A 44 8.83 -14.24 -6.29
C ARG A 44 9.15 -12.87 -6.89
N ARG A 45 8.11 -12.12 -7.30
CA ARG A 45 8.26 -10.78 -7.88
C ARG A 45 8.79 -9.78 -6.85
N LEU A 46 8.34 -9.88 -5.61
CA LEU A 46 8.86 -9.07 -4.50
C LEU A 46 10.33 -9.38 -4.19
N ARG A 47 10.73 -10.66 -4.21
CA ARG A 47 12.15 -11.04 -4.11
C ARG A 47 13.00 -10.48 -5.24
N LYS A 48 12.49 -10.49 -6.47
CA LYS A 48 13.16 -9.85 -7.61
C LYS A 48 13.31 -8.34 -7.38
N PHE A 49 12.24 -7.65 -7.00
CA PHE A 49 12.26 -6.22 -6.68
C PHE A 49 13.32 -5.90 -5.62
N VAL A 50 13.34 -6.64 -4.51
CA VAL A 50 14.32 -6.46 -3.43
C VAL A 50 15.75 -6.74 -3.92
N THR A 51 15.93 -7.72 -4.80
CA THR A 51 17.26 -8.00 -5.38
C THR A 51 17.73 -6.83 -6.24
N ASP A 52 16.86 -6.28 -7.08
CA ASP A 52 17.17 -5.12 -7.93
C ASP A 52 17.46 -3.87 -7.06
N LEU A 53 16.69 -3.69 -5.98
CA LEU A 53 16.86 -2.63 -4.99
C LEU A 53 18.22 -2.72 -4.29
N LEU A 54 18.59 -3.91 -3.81
CA LEU A 54 19.88 -4.11 -3.15
C LEU A 54 21.05 -4.00 -4.12
N ALA A 55 20.85 -4.38 -5.39
CA ALA A 55 21.88 -4.29 -6.41
C ALA A 55 22.17 -2.83 -6.82
N GLY A 56 21.18 -1.93 -6.76
CA GLY A 56 21.37 -0.51 -7.08
C GLY A 56 21.73 -0.23 -8.54
N ARG A 57 21.48 -1.16 -9.46
CA ARG A 57 21.97 -1.10 -10.86
C ARG A 57 21.04 -0.34 -11.80
N ARG A 58 19.81 -0.08 -11.39
CA ARG A 58 18.80 0.60 -12.20
C ARG A 58 17.86 1.40 -11.32
N SER A 59 17.18 2.37 -11.92
CA SER A 59 16.07 3.07 -11.27
C SER A 59 14.88 2.14 -11.08
N LEU A 60 14.23 2.23 -9.93
CA LEU A 60 13.06 1.46 -9.57
C LEU A 60 11.83 2.35 -9.52
N ARG A 61 10.72 1.87 -10.07
CA ARG A 61 9.45 2.59 -10.10
C ARG A 61 8.45 1.97 -9.13
N ILE A 62 7.88 2.77 -8.26
CA ILE A 62 6.99 2.31 -7.19
C ILE A 62 5.67 3.07 -7.27
N GLY A 63 4.57 2.33 -7.27
CA GLY A 63 3.23 2.88 -7.27
C GLY A 63 2.48 2.55 -5.99
N VAL A 64 1.56 3.43 -5.60
CA VAL A 64 0.46 3.09 -4.70
C VAL A 64 -0.86 3.41 -5.38
N VAL A 65 -1.81 2.49 -5.27
CA VAL A 65 -3.21 2.70 -5.62
C VAL A 65 -4.07 2.41 -4.40
N GLY A 66 -5.02 3.29 -4.14
CA GLY A 66 -5.84 3.18 -2.95
C GLY A 66 -6.84 4.30 -2.78
N GLY A 67 -7.48 4.27 -1.62
CA GLY A 67 -8.49 5.23 -1.20
C GLY A 67 -7.92 6.52 -0.61
N SER A 68 -8.72 7.17 0.24
CA SER A 68 -8.39 8.48 0.81
C SER A 68 -7.19 8.42 1.77
N ILE A 69 -7.03 7.33 2.53
CA ILE A 69 -5.90 7.16 3.46
C ILE A 69 -4.58 7.21 2.70
N SER A 70 -4.47 6.43 1.63
CA SER A 70 -3.26 6.40 0.80
C SER A 70 -3.11 7.59 -0.15
N TYR A 71 -4.20 8.33 -0.40
CA TYR A 71 -4.12 9.60 -1.13
C TYR A 71 -3.37 10.67 -0.35
N ASP A 72 -3.65 10.78 0.96
CA ASP A 72 -3.00 11.63 1.98
C ASP A 72 -3.92 12.04 3.16
N MET A 73 -5.12 11.45 3.32
CA MET A 73 -6.11 11.96 4.27
C MET A 73 -5.53 12.02 5.70
N PHE A 74 -5.58 13.22 6.29
CA PHE A 74 -5.01 13.58 7.59
C PHE A 74 -3.47 13.71 7.67
N ALA A 75 -2.74 13.57 6.56
CA ALA A 75 -1.35 14.01 6.50
C ALA A 75 -1.29 15.55 6.57
N SER A 76 -0.34 16.09 7.32
CA SER A 76 -0.15 17.54 7.42
C SER A 76 0.37 18.17 6.14
N ARG A 77 1.09 17.41 5.31
CA ARG A 77 1.64 17.83 4.03
C ARG A 77 1.77 16.64 3.09
N ARG A 78 0.96 16.65 2.04
CA ARG A 78 1.03 15.67 0.94
C ARG A 78 2.42 15.65 0.30
N GLY A 79 2.92 14.46 0.00
CA GLY A 79 4.22 14.25 -0.61
C GLY A 79 5.36 14.25 0.42
N VAL A 80 5.06 14.46 1.70
CA VAL A 80 6.06 14.63 2.77
C VAL A 80 5.72 13.82 4.01
N THR A 81 4.54 14.04 4.59
CA THR A 81 4.14 13.43 5.86
C THR A 81 3.08 12.33 5.73
N ASP A 82 2.63 12.04 4.50
CA ASP A 82 1.84 10.85 4.22
C ASP A 82 2.69 9.58 4.26
N TRP A 83 2.06 8.45 4.59
CA TRP A 83 2.78 7.19 4.82
C TRP A 83 3.56 6.72 3.58
N PHE A 84 3.03 6.97 2.38
CA PHE A 84 3.64 6.50 1.14
C PHE A 84 4.92 7.28 0.85
N SER A 85 4.91 8.60 1.01
CA SER A 85 6.11 9.42 0.92
C SER A 85 7.15 9.06 1.98
N ILE A 86 6.74 8.81 3.23
CA ILE A 86 7.66 8.35 4.28
C ILE A 86 8.29 7.00 3.88
N PHE A 87 7.48 6.05 3.40
CA PHE A 87 7.95 4.75 2.93
C PHE A 87 8.94 4.87 1.77
N VAL A 88 8.64 5.68 0.76
CA VAL A 88 9.52 5.90 -0.41
C VAL A 88 10.82 6.58 0.02
N ASN A 89 10.77 7.58 0.89
CA ASN A 89 11.94 8.27 1.41
C ASN A 89 12.84 7.33 2.24
N TRP A 90 12.24 6.49 3.07
CA TRP A 90 12.97 5.44 3.77
C TRP A 90 13.60 4.45 2.78
N LEU A 91 12.87 4.01 1.76
CA LEU A 91 13.40 3.08 0.78
C LEU A 91 14.60 3.67 0.05
N ALA A 92 14.51 4.94 -0.37
CA ALA A 92 15.57 5.69 -1.00
C ALA A 92 16.79 5.88 -0.08
N SER A 93 16.61 5.97 1.24
CA SER A 93 17.73 6.12 2.19
C SER A 93 18.48 4.81 2.47
N VAL A 94 17.84 3.65 2.26
CA VAL A 94 18.45 2.33 2.51
C VAL A 94 18.95 1.63 1.23
N THR A 95 18.87 2.30 0.07
CA THR A 95 19.31 1.77 -1.22
C THR A 95 20.24 2.74 -1.95
N LYS A 96 21.02 2.21 -2.90
CA LYS A 96 21.76 3.01 -3.89
C LYS A 96 20.98 3.18 -5.20
N ALA A 97 19.86 2.48 -5.37
CA ALA A 97 19.00 2.62 -6.54
C ALA A 97 18.31 4.00 -6.52
N GLU A 98 18.18 4.61 -7.70
CA GLU A 98 17.24 5.73 -7.84
C GLU A 98 15.81 5.19 -7.67
N VAL A 99 15.03 5.78 -6.78
CA VAL A 99 13.63 5.40 -6.56
C VAL A 99 12.72 6.49 -7.11
N LYS A 100 11.87 6.13 -8.07
CA LYS A 100 10.79 6.97 -8.60
C LYS A 100 9.48 6.46 -8.06
N SER A 101 8.63 7.37 -7.56
CA SER A 101 7.34 6.99 -6.98
C SER A 101 6.17 7.73 -7.62
N LEU A 102 5.04 7.05 -7.76
CA LEU A 102 3.77 7.63 -8.18
C LEU A 102 2.67 7.29 -7.17
N ASN A 103 2.06 8.32 -6.57
CA ASN A 103 0.83 8.15 -5.79
C ASN A 103 -0.38 8.26 -6.71
N GLY A 104 -0.90 7.09 -7.13
CA GLY A 104 -2.03 6.94 -8.05
C GLY A 104 -3.39 6.90 -7.37
N CYS A 105 -3.46 7.14 -6.06
CA CYS A 105 -4.69 6.99 -5.27
C CYS A 105 -5.80 7.95 -5.70
N ARG A 106 -7.04 7.57 -5.40
CA ARG A 106 -8.24 8.39 -5.62
C ARG A 106 -9.17 8.29 -4.41
N PRO A 107 -9.41 9.39 -3.67
CA PRO A 107 -10.25 9.38 -2.48
C PRO A 107 -11.66 8.88 -2.78
N ALA A 108 -12.28 8.23 -1.79
CA ALA A 108 -13.67 7.77 -1.86
C ALA A 108 -14.00 6.89 -3.08
N THR A 109 -13.03 6.13 -3.61
CA THR A 109 -13.25 5.16 -4.69
C THR A 109 -12.94 3.74 -4.25
N PRO A 110 -13.71 2.73 -4.72
CA PRO A 110 -13.39 1.32 -4.52
C PRO A 110 -12.34 0.83 -5.52
N SER A 111 -11.79 -0.36 -5.31
CA SER A 111 -10.86 -1.02 -6.24
C SER A 111 -11.43 -1.16 -7.65
N LEU A 112 -12.75 -1.32 -7.80
CA LEU A 112 -13.43 -1.33 -9.10
C LEU A 112 -13.19 -0.06 -9.92
N TYR A 113 -13.12 1.11 -9.29
CA TYR A 113 -12.75 2.34 -9.99
C TYR A 113 -11.36 2.21 -10.61
N MET A 114 -10.40 1.68 -9.83
CA MET A 114 -9.02 1.51 -10.31
C MET A 114 -8.93 0.47 -11.43
N VAL A 115 -9.82 -0.52 -11.48
CA VAL A 115 -9.92 -1.41 -12.64
C VAL A 115 -10.15 -0.62 -13.92
N PHE A 116 -10.97 0.45 -13.92
CA PHE A 116 -11.24 1.24 -15.13
C PHE A 116 -10.23 2.34 -15.40
N CYS A 117 -9.58 2.89 -14.36
CA CYS A 117 -8.75 4.09 -14.48
C CYS A 117 -7.25 3.84 -14.31
N MET A 118 -6.81 2.58 -14.21
CA MET A 118 -5.43 2.19 -13.91
C MET A 118 -4.39 2.88 -14.79
N GLU A 119 -4.66 3.05 -16.08
CA GLU A 119 -3.75 3.66 -17.05
C GLU A 119 -3.37 5.12 -16.73
N HIS A 120 -4.20 5.81 -15.95
CA HIS A 120 -3.95 7.19 -15.50
C HIS A 120 -3.33 7.26 -14.10
N SER A 121 -3.31 6.14 -13.38
CA SER A 121 -2.93 6.06 -11.97
C SER A 121 -1.66 5.25 -11.74
N VAL A 122 -1.24 4.42 -12.69
CA VAL A 122 -0.12 3.49 -12.54
C VAL A 122 0.83 3.63 -13.73
N ASP A 123 2.12 3.79 -13.43
CA ASP A 123 3.16 3.74 -14.45
C ASP A 123 3.19 2.33 -15.09
N PRO A 124 3.11 2.20 -16.43
CA PRO A 124 3.13 0.89 -17.11
C PRO A 124 4.41 0.09 -16.86
N GLU A 125 5.51 0.74 -16.48
CA GLU A 125 6.81 0.17 -16.16
C GLU A 125 7.07 0.12 -14.65
N VAL A 126 6.02 0.16 -13.82
CA VAL A 126 6.14 0.03 -12.36
C VAL A 126 6.74 -1.33 -11.97
N ASP A 127 7.61 -1.34 -10.96
CA ASP A 127 8.28 -2.52 -10.42
C ASP A 127 7.60 -3.07 -9.14
N LEU A 128 6.98 -2.18 -8.38
CA LEU A 128 6.23 -2.49 -7.15
C LEU A 128 4.96 -1.65 -7.10
N VAL A 129 3.81 -2.29 -6.87
CA VAL A 129 2.54 -1.62 -6.62
C VAL A 129 1.98 -2.04 -5.27
N VAL A 130 1.69 -1.06 -4.41
CA VAL A 130 0.94 -1.26 -3.17
C VAL A 130 -0.54 -0.98 -3.44
N ILE A 131 -1.42 -1.88 -3.00
CA ILE A 131 -2.88 -1.77 -3.15
C ILE A 131 -3.50 -1.58 -1.78
N GLU A 132 -4.26 -0.50 -1.58
CA GLU A 132 -4.95 -0.18 -0.32
C GLU A 132 -6.42 0.22 -0.58
N TYR A 133 -7.33 -0.75 -0.49
CA TYR A 133 -8.78 -0.54 -0.65
C TYR A 133 -9.59 -1.30 0.41
N SER A 134 -8.97 -1.74 1.51
CA SER A 134 -9.68 -2.53 2.53
C SER A 134 -10.83 -1.75 3.13
N LEU A 135 -10.64 -0.46 3.40
CA LEU A 135 -11.71 0.40 3.91
C LEU A 135 -12.77 0.70 2.84
N ASN A 136 -12.35 1.04 1.63
CA ASN A 136 -13.23 1.55 0.57
C ASN A 136 -14.11 0.48 -0.08
N ASP A 137 -13.61 -0.75 -0.20
CA ASP A 137 -14.39 -1.83 -0.79
C ASP A 137 -15.44 -2.38 0.20
N GLY A 138 -15.28 -2.10 1.49
CA GLY A 138 -16.13 -2.64 2.53
C GLY A 138 -15.88 -4.13 2.78
N PHE A 139 -16.91 -4.80 3.30
CA PHE A 139 -16.86 -6.21 3.66
C PHE A 139 -18.09 -6.93 3.12
N ASP A 140 -17.85 -8.11 2.56
CA ASP A 140 -18.85 -9.05 2.06
C ASP A 140 -18.36 -10.45 2.46
N ASP A 141 -19.13 -11.15 3.29
CA ASP A 141 -18.81 -12.50 3.79
C ASP A 141 -19.27 -13.60 2.84
N SER A 142 -19.91 -13.25 1.72
CA SER A 142 -20.32 -14.22 0.72
C SER A 142 -19.09 -14.88 0.09
N ILE A 143 -19.13 -16.21 0.00
CA ILE A 143 -18.09 -16.98 -0.68
C ILE A 143 -18.30 -16.96 -2.20
N LYS A 144 -19.56 -16.82 -2.65
CA LYS A 144 -19.94 -16.88 -4.06
C LYS A 144 -20.40 -15.50 -4.53
N LYS A 145 -19.97 -15.11 -5.73
CA LYS A 145 -20.35 -13.84 -6.38
C LYS A 145 -20.00 -12.59 -5.56
N ASN A 146 -18.99 -12.70 -4.70
CA ASN A 146 -18.46 -11.61 -3.89
C ASN A 146 -17.82 -10.57 -4.81
N ARG A 147 -18.48 -9.43 -4.98
CA ARG A 147 -18.03 -8.39 -5.91
C ARG A 147 -16.71 -7.78 -5.49
N ILE A 148 -16.51 -7.58 -4.18
CA ILE A 148 -15.26 -7.05 -3.62
C ILE A 148 -14.06 -7.93 -4.02
N VAL A 149 -14.19 -9.24 -3.91
CA VAL A 149 -13.14 -10.18 -4.30
C VAL A 149 -12.91 -10.17 -5.81
N MET A 150 -13.99 -10.19 -6.59
CA MET A 150 -13.90 -10.20 -8.07
C MET A 150 -13.24 -8.93 -8.61
N ASP A 151 -13.60 -7.76 -8.08
CA ASP A 151 -13.06 -6.47 -8.54
C ASP A 151 -11.58 -6.35 -8.17
N LYS A 152 -11.19 -6.77 -6.95
CA LYS A 152 -9.77 -6.86 -6.54
C LYS A 152 -8.99 -7.85 -7.40
N GLU A 153 -9.56 -9.02 -7.70
CA GLU A 153 -8.93 -10.02 -8.57
C GLU A 153 -8.64 -9.42 -9.95
N GLN A 154 -9.63 -8.73 -10.53
CA GLN A 154 -9.49 -8.08 -11.83
C GLN A 154 -8.38 -7.03 -11.81
N LEU A 155 -8.33 -6.18 -10.77
CA LEU A 155 -7.26 -5.20 -10.58
C LEU A 155 -5.88 -5.86 -10.50
N VAL A 156 -5.72 -6.89 -9.65
CA VAL A 156 -4.44 -7.61 -9.50
C VAL A 156 -4.01 -8.22 -10.81
N ARG A 157 -4.92 -8.88 -11.55
CA ARG A 157 -4.60 -9.48 -12.85
C ARG A 157 -4.10 -8.45 -13.86
N ARG A 158 -4.71 -7.25 -13.87
CA ARG A 158 -4.28 -6.15 -14.75
C ARG A 158 -2.89 -5.65 -14.36
N LEU A 159 -2.67 -5.35 -13.08
CA LEU A 159 -1.36 -4.92 -12.57
C LEU A 159 -0.27 -5.96 -12.85
N MET A 160 -0.57 -7.25 -12.66
CA MET A 160 0.39 -8.32 -12.86
C MET A 160 0.81 -8.53 -14.32
N LYS A 161 0.05 -7.96 -15.28
CA LYS A 161 0.32 -7.99 -16.72
C LYS A 161 1.03 -6.73 -17.23
N LEU A 162 1.31 -5.75 -16.37
CA LEU A 162 2.11 -4.58 -16.75
C LEU A 162 3.52 -4.99 -17.20
N GLN A 163 4.19 -4.11 -17.96
CA GLN A 163 5.40 -4.40 -18.72
C GLN A 163 6.51 -5.02 -17.85
N ASN A 164 6.75 -4.43 -16.69
CA ASN A 164 7.80 -4.88 -15.77
C ASN A 164 7.37 -6.03 -14.83
N GLN A 165 6.14 -6.54 -14.98
CA GLN A 165 5.56 -7.59 -14.16
C GLN A 165 5.72 -7.30 -12.65
N PRO A 166 5.14 -6.20 -12.16
CA PRO A 166 5.42 -5.68 -10.82
C PRO A 166 5.15 -6.70 -9.72
N ALA A 167 5.89 -6.54 -8.63
CA ALA A 167 5.48 -7.05 -7.34
C ALA A 167 4.18 -6.32 -6.92
N VAL A 168 3.20 -7.07 -6.44
CA VAL A 168 1.95 -6.50 -5.93
C VAL A 168 1.85 -6.84 -4.46
N VAL A 169 1.67 -5.82 -3.63
CA VAL A 169 1.55 -5.94 -2.17
C VAL A 169 0.21 -5.37 -1.75
N PHE A 170 -0.60 -6.18 -1.06
CA PHE A 170 -1.80 -5.68 -0.42
C PHE A 170 -1.44 -5.05 0.92
N LEU A 171 -1.91 -3.83 1.11
CA LEU A 171 -1.91 -3.14 2.39
C LEU A 171 -3.35 -3.10 2.90
N GLN A 172 -3.54 -3.55 4.14
CA GLN A 172 -4.83 -3.47 4.81
C GLN A 172 -4.73 -2.45 5.93
N VAL A 173 -5.49 -1.38 5.81
CA VAL A 173 -5.70 -0.46 6.93
C VAL A 173 -6.82 -1.05 7.79
N PRO A 174 -6.61 -1.22 9.11
CA PRO A 174 -7.65 -1.76 9.97
C PRO A 174 -8.88 -0.85 9.94
N HIS A 175 -10.06 -1.47 9.93
CA HIS A 175 -11.32 -0.78 10.18
C HIS A 175 -11.38 -0.38 11.65
N VAL A 176 -10.67 0.68 12.03
CA VAL A 176 -10.82 1.28 13.35
C VAL A 176 -12.08 2.13 13.29
N TRP A 177 -13.25 1.50 13.37
CA TRP A 177 -14.46 2.22 13.72
C TRP A 177 -14.36 2.52 15.21
N PRO A 178 -14.14 3.77 15.63
CA PRO A 178 -14.35 4.09 17.03
C PRO A 178 -15.82 3.78 17.28
N LYS A 179 -16.13 3.09 18.38
CA LYS A 179 -17.53 2.91 18.85
C LYS A 179 -18.29 4.24 19.03
N TYR A 180 -17.63 5.38 18.82
CA TYR A 180 -18.09 6.74 19.06
C TYR A 180 -18.07 7.66 17.83
N VAL A 181 -17.73 7.19 16.63
CA VAL A 181 -17.87 8.02 15.41
C VAL A 181 -19.06 7.52 14.60
N HIS A 182 -20.23 8.03 14.97
CA HIS A 182 -21.41 8.02 14.10
C HIS A 182 -21.14 8.97 12.92
N PRO A 183 -21.04 8.52 11.66
CA PRO A 183 -20.74 9.43 10.56
C PRO A 183 -21.91 10.34 10.18
N PHE A 184 -23.12 10.08 10.69
CA PHE A 184 -24.33 10.84 10.35
C PHE A 184 -25.33 10.82 11.52
N HIS A 185 -25.19 11.76 12.46
CA HIS A 185 -26.31 12.17 13.30
C HIS A 185 -26.38 13.71 13.34
N HIS A 186 -27.51 14.20 12.82
CA HIS A 186 -28.07 15.55 12.92
C HIS A 186 -27.48 16.65 12.03
N THR A 187 -28.00 16.74 10.80
CA THR A 187 -28.61 18.00 10.35
C THR A 187 -30.03 17.67 9.86
N SER A 188 -30.98 17.90 10.76
CA SER A 188 -32.29 18.41 10.36
C SER A 188 -32.13 19.83 9.83
#